data_AF-A0A7S2R1F6-F1
#
_entry.id   AF-A0A7S2R1F6-F1
#
_cell.length_a   1.000
_cell.length_b   1.000
_cell.length_c   1.000
_cell.angle_alpha   90.00
_cell.angle_beta   90.00
_cell.angle_gamma   90.00
#
_symmetry.space_group_name_H-M   'P 1'
#
loop_
_entity.id
_entity.type
_entity.pdbx_description
1 polymer ?
#
loop_
_entity_poly.entity_id
_entity_poly.type
_entity_poly.pdbx_seq_one_letter_code
_entity_poly.pdbx_strand_id
1 'polypeptide(L)'
;KLEKDDKVFECNPFDYDSTTRCPEIMLKATKQGVSSEYKTIANVAAPTSELYWDNLAGVFYATEKIIHAEALQVWFQNQDVPIDITVDNFEIIPFPQDCKNALLNPSFEDGSVDFWQTNSRTQSKIAVYTPGADGSSFAIRSYNRKKNAYGMEQLMDDKCLTTGETMVISANLRLQYTNGTGAMCDYSQFSLNGKNCPPVRIYGSHCSGESITILLWNENLYPWKSNDYNNFQADFSVDENFASCTHVSFGIRDINKDWEVIADNIRVSPKSLFSPTLVPTLSPLEHVPTTLTSIPTASPVTGSPTTQAPTGPSMLRK
;
A
#
# COMPACT_ATOMS: atom_id res chain seq x y z
N LYS A 1 8.78 -18.35 -6.01
CA LYS A 1 8.99 -19.00 -7.32
C LYS A 1 7.96 -20.12 -7.50
N LEU A 2 7.32 -20.17 -8.66
CA LEU A 2 6.27 -21.15 -9.00
C LEU A 2 6.77 -22.04 -10.12
N GLU A 3 6.73 -23.36 -9.95
CA GLU A 3 7.27 -24.33 -10.91
C GLU A 3 6.35 -25.52 -11.15
N LYS A 4 6.35 -26.04 -12.38
CA LYS A 4 5.67 -27.29 -12.72
C LYS A 4 6.52 -28.06 -13.70
N ASP A 5 6.82 -29.31 -13.38
CA ASP A 5 7.69 -30.18 -14.20
C ASP A 5 9.05 -29.51 -14.51
N ASP A 6 9.69 -28.94 -13.48
CA ASP A 6 10.98 -28.19 -13.55
C ASP A 6 10.97 -26.96 -14.48
N LYS A 7 9.79 -26.40 -14.78
CA LYS A 7 9.62 -25.18 -15.58
C LYS A 7 8.89 -24.11 -14.80
N VAL A 8 9.15 -22.85 -15.11
CA VAL A 8 8.40 -21.71 -14.55
C VAL A 8 6.92 -21.88 -14.84
N PHE A 9 6.11 -21.82 -13.78
CA PHE A 9 4.67 -21.79 -13.89
C PHE A 9 4.21 -20.34 -13.93
N GLU A 10 3.87 -19.86 -15.12
CA GLU A 10 3.29 -18.52 -15.29
C GLU A 10 1.85 -18.51 -14.80
N CYS A 11 1.61 -17.80 -13.70
CA CYS A 11 0.27 -17.64 -13.17
C CYS A 11 -0.32 -16.28 -13.54
N ASN A 12 -1.64 -16.21 -13.58
CA ASN A 12 -2.39 -14.99 -13.83
C ASN A 12 -3.21 -14.62 -12.58
N PRO A 13 -2.88 -13.51 -11.89
CA PRO A 13 -3.58 -13.12 -10.66
C PRO A 13 -5.00 -12.60 -10.89
N PHE A 14 -5.39 -12.44 -12.16
CA PHE A 14 -6.73 -12.00 -12.56
C PHE A 14 -7.60 -13.14 -13.10
N ASP A 15 -7.09 -14.38 -13.08
CA ASP A 15 -7.82 -15.55 -13.51
C ASP A 15 -8.12 -16.46 -12.31
N TYR A 16 -9.40 -16.77 -12.12
CA TYR A 16 -9.92 -17.42 -10.91
C TYR A 16 -10.51 -18.80 -11.17
N ASP A 17 -10.80 -19.09 -12.44
CA ASP A 17 -11.54 -20.28 -12.86
C ASP A 17 -10.68 -21.13 -13.82
N SER A 18 -9.37 -20.90 -13.86
CA SER A 18 -8.45 -21.57 -14.78
C SER A 18 -7.27 -22.21 -14.08
N THR A 19 -6.63 -23.13 -14.82
CA THR A 19 -5.44 -23.85 -14.38
C THR A 19 -4.18 -22.98 -14.28
N THR A 20 -4.27 -21.68 -14.56
CA THR A 20 -3.15 -20.71 -14.41
C THR A 20 -3.36 -19.74 -13.25
N ARG A 21 -4.30 -20.02 -12.34
CA ARG A 21 -4.53 -19.17 -11.17
C ARG A 21 -3.27 -19.04 -10.30
N CYS A 22 -2.97 -17.81 -9.87
CA CYS A 22 -1.87 -17.58 -8.92
C CYS A 22 -2.21 -18.09 -7.52
N PRO A 23 -1.22 -18.62 -6.78
CA PRO A 23 -1.44 -18.97 -5.39
C PRO A 23 -1.72 -17.71 -4.57
N GLU A 24 -2.53 -17.88 -3.54
CA GLU A 24 -2.79 -16.87 -2.53
C GLU A 24 -2.28 -17.36 -1.19
N ILE A 25 -1.78 -16.44 -0.35
CA ILE A 25 -1.40 -16.77 1.02
C ILE A 25 -2.63 -16.63 1.90
N MET A 26 -2.98 -17.73 2.56
CA MET A 26 -4.10 -17.84 3.49
C MET A 26 -3.58 -17.92 4.92
N LEU A 27 -4.29 -17.26 5.82
CA LEU A 27 -4.10 -17.34 7.26
C LEU A 27 -5.31 -18.01 7.90
N LYS A 28 -5.05 -18.92 8.85
CA LYS A 28 -6.04 -19.54 9.73
C LYS A 28 -5.70 -19.23 11.17
N ALA A 29 -6.62 -18.59 11.86
CA ALA A 29 -6.57 -18.39 13.30
C ALA A 29 -7.44 -19.43 14.00
N THR A 30 -6.88 -20.13 14.99
CA THR A 30 -7.59 -21.16 15.76
C THR A 30 -7.48 -20.90 17.25
N LYS A 31 -8.59 -21.13 17.96
CA LYS A 31 -8.68 -21.09 19.43
C LYS A 31 -9.63 -22.19 19.88
N GLN A 32 -9.27 -22.94 20.92
CA GLN A 32 -10.09 -24.07 21.39
C GLN A 32 -11.53 -23.63 21.70
N GLY A 33 -12.51 -24.38 21.18
CA GLY A 33 -13.95 -24.10 21.40
C GLY A 33 -14.52 -22.92 20.60
N VAL A 34 -13.71 -22.26 19.75
CA VAL A 34 -14.14 -21.15 18.88
C VAL A 34 -13.98 -21.57 17.41
N SER A 35 -14.88 -21.13 16.54
CA SER A 35 -14.73 -21.34 15.10
C SER A 35 -13.47 -20.66 14.57
N SER A 36 -12.67 -21.39 13.78
CA SER A 36 -11.51 -20.82 13.11
C SER A 36 -11.91 -19.68 12.17
N GLU A 37 -11.05 -18.67 12.08
CA GLU A 37 -11.14 -17.62 11.05
C GLU A 37 -10.15 -17.92 9.93
N TYR A 38 -10.59 -17.68 8.69
CA TYR A 38 -9.79 -17.84 7.47
C TYR A 38 -9.71 -16.49 6.76
N LYS A 39 -8.51 -16.08 6.36
CA LYS A 39 -8.28 -14.80 5.70
C LYS A 39 -7.25 -14.95 4.58
N THR A 40 -7.54 -14.43 3.38
CA THR A 40 -6.50 -14.18 2.38
C THR A 40 -5.70 -12.96 2.83
N ILE A 41 -4.39 -13.12 3.03
CA ILE A 41 -3.53 -12.06 3.59
C ILE A 41 -2.53 -11.49 2.59
N ALA A 42 -2.23 -12.21 1.52
CA ALA A 42 -1.41 -11.72 0.41
C ALA A 42 -1.74 -12.47 -0.88
N ASN A 43 -1.49 -11.82 -2.01
CA ASN A 43 -1.63 -12.39 -3.34
C ASN A 43 -0.61 -11.79 -4.28
N VAL A 44 -0.42 -12.45 -5.42
CA VAL A 44 0.31 -11.88 -6.55
C VAL A 44 -0.51 -10.70 -7.09
N ALA A 45 0.11 -9.52 -7.24
CA ALA A 45 -0.61 -8.32 -7.66
C ALA A 45 -0.54 -8.06 -9.18
N ALA A 46 0.46 -8.64 -9.87
CA ALA A 46 0.65 -8.56 -11.32
C ALA A 46 1.13 -9.90 -11.89
N PRO A 47 0.88 -10.22 -13.18
CA PRO A 47 1.25 -11.50 -13.76
C PRO A 47 2.75 -11.78 -13.63
N THR A 48 3.09 -13.06 -13.48
CA THR A 48 4.48 -13.50 -13.31
C THR A 48 5.37 -13.01 -14.44
N SER A 49 6.49 -12.39 -14.09
CA SER A 49 7.52 -12.02 -15.06
C SER A 49 8.48 -13.19 -15.29
N GLU A 50 9.20 -13.19 -16.42
CA GLU A 50 10.18 -14.23 -16.78
C GLU A 50 11.34 -14.37 -15.76
N LEU A 51 11.43 -13.52 -14.74
CA LEU A 51 12.51 -13.43 -13.76
C LEU A 51 12.39 -14.41 -12.57
N TYR A 52 11.58 -15.47 -12.68
CA TYR A 52 11.48 -16.61 -11.75
C TYR A 52 10.86 -16.35 -10.35
N TRP A 53 10.78 -15.11 -9.87
CA TRP A 53 10.21 -14.80 -8.55
C TRP A 53 9.05 -13.81 -8.64
N ASP A 54 7.93 -14.18 -8.03
CA ASP A 54 6.77 -13.32 -7.82
C ASP A 54 6.80 -12.76 -6.41
N ASN A 55 6.45 -11.48 -6.28
CA ASN A 55 6.15 -10.91 -4.98
C ASN A 55 4.68 -11.18 -4.62
N LEU A 56 4.46 -11.65 -3.39
CA LEU A 56 3.12 -11.78 -2.82
C LEU A 56 3.04 -10.83 -1.66
N ALA A 57 2.27 -9.76 -1.85
CA ALA A 57 2.05 -8.74 -0.84
C ALA A 57 0.56 -8.56 -0.56
N GLY A 58 0.26 -8.02 0.61
CA GLY A 58 -1.09 -7.70 1.00
C GLY A 58 -1.12 -7.05 2.38
N VAL A 59 -2.25 -6.44 2.68
CA VAL A 59 -2.55 -5.87 3.98
C VAL A 59 -3.80 -6.55 4.49
N PHE A 60 -3.80 -6.90 5.78
CA PHE A 60 -4.97 -7.43 6.44
C PHE A 60 -5.07 -6.87 7.86
N TYR A 61 -6.30 -6.73 8.35
CA TYR A 61 -6.54 -6.42 9.76
C TYR A 61 -6.45 -7.70 10.59
N ALA A 62 -5.65 -7.66 11.65
CA ALA A 62 -5.67 -8.69 12.68
C ALA A 62 -6.94 -8.51 13.52
N THR A 63 -7.98 -9.28 13.23
CA THR A 63 -9.23 -9.28 14.00
C THR A 63 -9.00 -9.75 15.44
N GLU A 64 -9.95 -9.49 16.33
CA GLU A 64 -9.95 -10.03 17.70
C GLU A 64 -9.70 -11.54 17.76
N LYS A 65 -10.24 -12.30 16.78
CA LYS A 65 -10.01 -13.76 16.70
C LYS A 65 -8.58 -14.09 16.31
N ILE A 66 -7.95 -13.31 15.43
CA ILE A 66 -6.55 -13.49 15.04
C ILE A 66 -5.63 -13.10 16.20
N ILE A 67 -5.87 -11.96 16.85
CA ILE A 67 -5.09 -11.47 17.98
C ILE A 67 -5.12 -12.44 19.16
N HIS A 68 -6.29 -13.03 19.45
CA HIS A 68 -6.47 -13.97 20.55
C HIS A 68 -6.41 -15.44 20.14
N ALA A 69 -5.86 -15.74 18.96
CA ALA A 69 -5.64 -17.10 18.50
C ALA A 69 -4.58 -17.81 19.35
N GLU A 70 -4.78 -19.10 19.60
CA GLU A 70 -3.77 -19.97 20.22
C GLU A 70 -2.76 -20.48 19.18
N ALA A 71 -3.20 -20.56 17.92
CA ALA A 71 -2.37 -20.96 16.80
C ALA A 71 -2.74 -20.19 15.53
N LEU A 72 -1.70 -19.78 14.80
CA LEU A 72 -1.78 -19.26 13.44
C LEU A 72 -1.17 -20.28 12.48
N GLN A 73 -1.86 -20.56 11.38
CA GLN A 73 -1.34 -21.38 10.28
C GLN A 73 -1.38 -20.55 9.01
N VAL A 74 -0.30 -20.60 8.24
CA VAL A 74 -0.20 -19.95 6.94
C VAL A 74 0.08 -21.01 5.88
N TRP A 75 -0.64 -20.96 4.77
CA TRP A 75 -0.43 -21.86 3.63
C TRP A 75 -0.77 -21.17 2.31
N PHE A 76 -0.31 -21.76 1.21
CA PHE A 76 -0.67 -21.34 -0.13
C PHE A 76 -1.92 -22.09 -0.56
N GLN A 77 -2.92 -21.39 -1.07
CA GLN A 77 -4.17 -21.95 -1.56
C GLN A 77 -4.45 -21.49 -3.00
N ASN A 78 -5.52 -22.03 -3.58
CA ASN A 78 -6.13 -21.59 -4.83
C ASN A 78 -5.33 -21.97 -6.08
N GLN A 79 -4.67 -23.11 -5.99
CA GLN A 79 -3.98 -23.81 -7.09
C GLN A 79 -4.88 -24.93 -7.61
N ASP A 80 -5.32 -24.84 -8.88
CA ASP A 80 -6.13 -25.89 -9.52
C ASP A 80 -5.27 -26.99 -10.17
N VAL A 81 -3.95 -26.82 -10.16
CA VAL A 81 -2.97 -27.78 -10.66
C VAL A 81 -1.86 -27.99 -9.64
N PRO A 82 -1.27 -29.19 -9.57
CA PRO A 82 -0.11 -29.40 -8.72
C PRO A 82 1.08 -28.61 -9.28
N ILE A 83 1.65 -27.74 -8.44
CA ILE A 83 2.88 -27.00 -8.72
C ILE A 83 3.79 -27.03 -7.49
N ASP A 84 5.08 -26.86 -7.72
CA ASP A 84 6.08 -26.64 -6.69
C ASP A 84 6.16 -25.14 -6.36
N ILE A 85 6.08 -24.82 -5.07
CA ILE A 85 6.18 -23.45 -4.57
C ILE A 85 7.45 -23.35 -3.72
N THR A 86 8.42 -22.58 -4.21
CA THR A 86 9.59 -22.18 -3.41
C THR A 86 9.35 -20.79 -2.85
N VAL A 87 9.49 -20.65 -1.54
CA VAL A 87 9.24 -19.42 -0.78
C VAL A 87 10.55 -18.93 -0.19
N ASP A 88 10.77 -17.62 -0.29
CA ASP A 88 11.89 -16.93 0.34
C ASP A 88 11.40 -15.58 0.87
N ASN A 89 12.08 -15.03 1.88
CA ASN A 89 11.78 -13.75 2.53
C ASN A 89 10.32 -13.59 3.00
N PHE A 90 9.74 -14.66 3.56
CA PHE A 90 8.39 -14.58 4.14
C PHE A 90 8.40 -13.81 5.46
N GLU A 91 7.62 -12.73 5.52
CA GLU A 91 7.44 -11.94 6.73
C GLU A 91 5.97 -11.52 6.93
N ILE A 92 5.57 -11.40 8.20
CA ILE A 92 4.34 -10.74 8.62
C ILE A 92 4.77 -9.68 9.62
N ILE A 93 4.68 -8.42 9.22
CA ILE A 93 5.08 -7.27 10.03
C ILE A 93 3.86 -6.40 10.37
N PRO A 94 3.86 -5.69 11.51
CA PRO A 94 2.86 -4.67 11.77
C PRO A 94 2.85 -3.64 10.65
N PHE A 95 1.66 -3.16 10.27
CA PHE A 95 1.53 -2.05 9.34
C PHE A 95 2.33 -0.85 9.88
N PRO A 96 3.28 -0.29 9.12
CA PRO A 96 4.10 0.81 9.60
C PRO A 96 3.21 2.03 9.80
N GLN A 97 3.10 2.48 11.05
CA GLN A 97 2.31 3.66 11.38
C GLN A 97 3.08 4.91 10.93
N ASP A 98 2.84 5.35 9.68
CA ASP A 98 3.31 6.63 9.16
C ASP A 98 2.12 7.50 8.73
N CYS A 99 1.60 8.30 9.67
CA CYS A 99 0.49 9.20 9.34
C CYS A 99 0.88 10.40 8.48
N LYS A 100 2.14 10.49 8.00
CA LYS A 100 2.47 11.38 6.87
C LYS A 100 1.83 10.89 5.58
N ASN A 101 1.56 9.59 5.46
CA ASN A 101 0.71 9.02 4.43
C ASN A 101 0.07 7.72 4.90
N ALA A 102 -1.26 7.70 5.07
CA ALA A 102 -2.00 6.53 5.54
C ALA A 102 -2.06 5.35 4.54
N LEU A 103 -1.32 5.43 3.43
CA LEU A 103 -1.22 4.44 2.36
C LEU A 103 0.23 3.96 2.17
N LEU A 104 0.39 2.69 1.84
CA LEU A 104 1.64 2.08 1.41
C LEU A 104 1.85 2.19 -0.10
N ASN A 105 3.12 2.14 -0.50
CA ASN A 105 3.58 2.28 -1.89
C ASN A 105 2.80 3.36 -2.69
N PRO A 106 2.85 4.63 -2.26
CA PRO A 106 2.05 5.69 -2.87
C PRO A 106 2.57 6.20 -4.23
N SER A 107 3.85 5.97 -4.53
CA SER A 107 4.53 6.45 -5.74
C SER A 107 4.93 5.34 -6.70
N PHE A 108 4.80 4.06 -6.33
CA PHE A 108 5.08 2.90 -7.19
C PHE A 108 6.53 2.81 -7.71
N GLU A 109 7.45 3.61 -7.15
CA GLU A 109 8.84 3.71 -7.63
C GLU A 109 9.67 2.45 -7.38
N ASP A 110 9.15 1.50 -6.60
CA ASP A 110 9.69 0.15 -6.47
C ASP A 110 9.37 -0.75 -7.68
N GLY A 111 8.58 -0.26 -8.64
CA GLY A 111 8.13 -1.02 -9.80
C GLY A 111 7.13 -2.11 -9.45
N SER A 112 6.40 -1.97 -8.34
CA SER A 112 5.38 -2.91 -7.88
C SER A 112 4.01 -2.24 -7.76
N VAL A 113 2.95 -3.05 -7.67
CA VAL A 113 1.61 -2.60 -7.24
C VAL A 113 1.23 -3.27 -5.92
N ASP A 114 2.24 -3.59 -5.11
CA ASP A 114 2.06 -4.27 -3.83
C ASP A 114 1.13 -3.47 -2.90
N PHE A 115 0.39 -4.18 -2.04
CA PHE A 115 -0.65 -3.65 -1.14
C PHE A 115 -1.92 -3.14 -1.83
N TRP A 116 -1.85 -2.76 -3.10
CA TRP A 116 -3.02 -2.37 -3.89
C TRP A 116 -3.75 -3.60 -4.43
N GLN A 117 -5.07 -3.49 -4.53
CA GLN A 117 -5.90 -4.50 -5.16
C GLN A 117 -7.01 -3.86 -5.96
N THR A 118 -7.76 -4.67 -6.71
CA THR A 118 -9.03 -4.24 -7.26
C THR A 118 -10.15 -4.57 -6.29
N ASN A 119 -11.19 -3.75 -6.26
CA ASN A 119 -12.43 -4.06 -5.55
C ASN A 119 -13.26 -5.20 -6.19
N SER A 120 -12.81 -5.77 -7.31
CA SER A 120 -13.34 -6.99 -7.90
C SER A 120 -12.28 -7.66 -8.78
N ARG A 121 -11.62 -8.68 -8.23
CA ARG A 121 -10.44 -9.31 -8.85
C ARG A 121 -10.73 -10.05 -10.18
N THR A 122 -11.97 -10.49 -10.38
CA THR A 122 -12.42 -11.13 -11.63
C THR A 122 -12.91 -10.15 -12.70
N GLN A 123 -13.14 -8.87 -12.34
CA GLN A 123 -13.84 -7.90 -13.20
C GLN A 123 -13.07 -6.61 -13.42
N SER A 124 -11.83 -6.54 -12.93
CA SER A 124 -10.89 -5.44 -13.07
C SER A 124 -9.47 -5.99 -12.93
N LYS A 125 -8.50 -5.26 -13.46
CA LYS A 125 -7.08 -5.57 -13.31
C LYS A 125 -6.33 -4.34 -12.80
N ILE A 126 -5.23 -4.57 -12.10
CA ILE A 126 -4.22 -3.54 -11.82
C ILE A 126 -2.86 -3.97 -12.36
N ALA A 127 -2.00 -3.03 -12.69
CA ALA A 127 -0.62 -3.30 -13.09
C ALA A 127 0.22 -2.04 -12.93
N VAL A 128 1.53 -2.22 -12.87
CA VAL A 128 2.48 -1.12 -13.01
C VAL A 128 2.33 -0.48 -14.39
N TYR A 129 2.50 0.83 -14.45
CA TYR A 129 2.39 1.65 -15.65
C TYR A 129 3.63 2.54 -15.80
N THR A 130 4.00 2.84 -17.04
CA THR A 130 5.10 3.74 -17.36
C THR A 130 4.70 4.67 -18.52
N PRO A 131 5.14 5.94 -18.53
CA PRO A 131 5.85 6.64 -17.44
C PRO A 131 4.88 7.02 -16.30
N GLY A 132 5.44 7.37 -15.14
CA GLY A 132 4.69 7.98 -14.05
C GLY A 132 4.55 9.50 -14.19
N ALA A 133 3.99 10.16 -13.16
CA ALA A 133 3.75 11.59 -13.12
C ALA A 133 5.01 12.38 -12.73
N ASP A 134 5.12 13.64 -13.18
CA ASP A 134 6.20 14.56 -12.78
C ASP A 134 7.63 14.03 -12.98
N GLY A 135 7.80 13.11 -13.94
CA GLY A 135 9.09 12.48 -14.26
C GLY A 135 9.44 11.25 -13.42
N SER A 136 8.52 10.74 -12.61
CA SER A 136 8.64 9.44 -11.94
C SER A 136 8.66 8.29 -12.96
N SER A 137 9.21 7.16 -12.55
CA SER A 137 9.37 6.01 -13.44
C SER A 137 8.07 5.25 -13.61
N PHE A 138 7.31 5.12 -12.53
CA PHE A 138 6.21 4.18 -12.41
C PHE A 138 4.94 4.84 -11.90
N ALA A 139 3.81 4.17 -12.17
CA ALA A 139 2.49 4.51 -11.68
C ALA A 139 1.67 3.22 -11.55
N ILE A 140 0.49 3.30 -10.93
CA ILE A 140 -0.49 2.20 -10.98
C ILE A 140 -1.52 2.47 -12.07
N ARG A 141 -1.89 1.42 -12.82
CA ARG A 141 -2.99 1.43 -13.77
C ARG A 141 -4.08 0.44 -13.38
N SER A 142 -5.33 0.89 -13.31
CA SER A 142 -6.52 0.03 -13.31
C SER A 142 -7.15 -0.03 -14.69
N TYR A 143 -7.36 -1.25 -15.21
CA TYR A 143 -7.78 -1.49 -16.60
C TYR A 143 -8.68 -2.72 -16.75
N ASN A 144 -9.23 -2.93 -17.96
CA ASN A 144 -10.16 -4.02 -18.29
C ASN A 144 -11.34 -4.14 -17.30
N ARG A 145 -11.91 -3.00 -16.92
CA ARG A 145 -12.99 -2.92 -15.93
C ARG A 145 -14.32 -3.29 -16.58
N LYS A 146 -15.10 -4.19 -15.97
CA LYS A 146 -16.41 -4.61 -16.52
C LYS A 146 -17.57 -3.69 -16.13
N LYS A 147 -17.42 -2.87 -15.08
CA LYS A 147 -18.43 -1.93 -14.58
C LYS A 147 -17.76 -0.65 -14.09
N ASN A 148 -18.51 0.45 -14.09
CA ASN A 148 -17.99 1.75 -13.65
C ASN A 148 -17.53 1.72 -12.19
N ALA A 149 -18.24 0.95 -11.36
CA ALA A 149 -17.97 0.81 -9.94
C ALA A 149 -16.65 0.09 -9.61
N TYR A 150 -15.97 -0.50 -10.59
CA TYR A 150 -14.69 -1.16 -10.37
C TYR A 150 -13.52 -0.20 -10.52
N GLY A 151 -12.42 -0.48 -9.82
CA GLY A 151 -11.23 0.35 -9.80
C GLY A 151 -10.11 -0.29 -8.98
N MET A 152 -9.26 0.56 -8.40
CA MET A 152 -8.17 0.20 -7.50
C MET A 152 -8.49 0.64 -6.08
N GLU A 153 -8.04 -0.12 -5.08
CA GLU A 153 -8.24 0.14 -3.66
C GLU A 153 -7.04 -0.32 -2.83
N GLN A 154 -6.89 0.27 -1.66
CA GLN A 154 -5.94 -0.14 -0.63
C GLN A 154 -6.59 0.02 0.74
N LEU A 155 -6.22 -0.83 1.69
CA LEU A 155 -6.52 -0.58 3.11
C LEU A 155 -5.69 0.61 3.61
N MET A 156 -6.29 1.41 4.48
CA MET A 156 -5.65 2.54 5.16
C MET A 156 -5.31 2.17 6.60
N ASP A 157 -4.28 2.82 7.16
CA ASP A 157 -4.05 2.79 8.61
C ASP A 157 -5.13 3.60 9.33
N ASP A 158 -6.06 2.90 10.00
CA ASP A 158 -7.14 3.49 10.76
C ASP A 158 -6.63 4.31 11.95
N LYS A 159 -5.42 4.03 12.46
CA LYS A 159 -4.79 4.79 13.55
C LYS A 159 -4.39 6.20 13.14
N CYS A 160 -4.40 6.51 11.85
CA CYS A 160 -4.16 7.86 11.33
C CYS A 160 -5.42 8.72 11.25
N LEU A 161 -6.57 8.19 11.67
CA LEU A 161 -7.86 8.88 11.65
C LEU A 161 -8.23 9.35 13.06
N THR A 162 -7.76 10.55 13.42
CA THR A 162 -8.08 11.14 14.73
C THR A 162 -9.36 11.94 14.66
N THR A 163 -10.29 11.73 15.60
CA THR A 163 -11.51 12.54 15.73
C THR A 163 -11.19 14.04 15.74
N GLY A 164 -11.91 14.79 14.92
CA GLY A 164 -11.79 16.25 14.80
C GLY A 164 -10.71 16.71 13.83
N GLU A 165 -9.87 15.81 13.32
CA GLU A 165 -8.92 16.15 12.26
C GLU A 165 -9.59 16.19 10.88
N THR A 166 -8.98 16.95 9.98
CA THR A 166 -9.29 16.91 8.54
C THR A 166 -8.13 16.21 7.84
N MET A 167 -8.44 15.24 6.99
CA MET A 167 -7.49 14.55 6.14
C MET A 167 -7.54 15.13 4.74
N VAL A 168 -6.38 15.34 4.12
CA VAL A 168 -6.24 15.77 2.72
C VAL A 168 -5.84 14.59 1.88
N ILE A 169 -6.52 14.43 0.75
CA ILE A 169 -6.15 13.50 -0.31
C ILE A 169 -5.54 14.30 -1.45
N SER A 170 -4.44 13.78 -2.00
CA SER A 170 -3.88 14.25 -3.26
C SER A 170 -3.41 13.10 -4.12
N ALA A 171 -3.50 13.24 -5.44
CA ALA A 171 -2.98 12.27 -6.40
C ALA A 171 -2.77 12.92 -7.77
N ASN A 172 -1.86 12.37 -8.58
CA ASN A 172 -1.78 12.66 -10.00
C ASN A 172 -2.58 11.59 -10.75
N LEU A 173 -3.63 12.00 -11.48
CA LEU A 173 -4.53 11.10 -12.18
C LEU A 173 -4.52 11.32 -13.69
N ARG A 174 -4.51 10.24 -14.46
CA ARG A 174 -4.64 10.25 -15.91
C ARG A 174 -5.68 9.23 -16.35
N LEU A 175 -6.41 9.57 -17.40
CA LEU A 175 -7.41 8.70 -18.01
C LEU A 175 -7.04 8.43 -19.46
N GLN A 176 -7.20 7.19 -19.90
CA GLN A 176 -7.01 6.83 -21.30
C GLN A 176 -7.95 5.71 -21.71
N TYR A 177 -8.16 5.57 -23.02
CA TYR A 177 -8.79 4.39 -23.58
C TYR A 177 -7.79 3.23 -23.66
N THR A 178 -8.29 2.02 -23.91
CA THR A 178 -7.45 0.81 -24.06
C THR A 178 -6.40 0.92 -25.17
N ASN A 179 -6.60 1.81 -26.16
CA ASN A 179 -5.64 2.09 -27.24
C ASN A 179 -4.55 3.12 -26.86
N GLY A 180 -4.53 3.60 -25.61
CA GLY A 180 -3.58 4.61 -25.12
C GLY A 180 -3.95 6.06 -25.44
N THR A 181 -5.03 6.32 -26.20
CA THR A 181 -5.51 7.69 -26.42
C THR A 181 -6.04 8.27 -25.12
N GLY A 182 -5.63 9.50 -24.78
CA GLY A 182 -6.12 10.20 -23.60
C GLY A 182 -7.64 10.35 -23.59
N ALA A 183 -8.27 10.12 -22.44
CA ALA A 183 -9.69 10.27 -22.25
C ALA A 183 -10.01 11.59 -21.53
N MET A 184 -11.12 12.22 -21.93
CA MET A 184 -11.62 13.45 -21.32
C MET A 184 -12.78 13.13 -20.38
N CYS A 185 -12.80 13.79 -19.23
CA CYS A 185 -13.93 13.81 -18.33
C CYS A 185 -14.43 15.25 -18.13
N ASP A 186 -15.66 15.37 -17.63
CA ASP A 186 -16.27 16.64 -17.26
C ASP A 186 -15.95 16.94 -15.79
N TYR A 187 -15.06 17.91 -15.56
CA TYR A 187 -14.64 18.34 -14.23
C TYR A 187 -15.71 19.15 -13.48
N SER A 188 -16.75 19.61 -14.19
CA SER A 188 -17.91 20.28 -13.58
C SER A 188 -19.00 19.29 -13.15
N GLN A 189 -18.84 18.00 -13.48
CA GLN A 189 -19.82 16.96 -13.25
C GLN A 189 -19.50 16.13 -12.00
N PHE A 190 -20.29 16.36 -10.95
CA PHE A 190 -20.22 15.64 -9.67
C PHE A 190 -21.28 14.52 -9.55
N SER A 191 -21.50 13.76 -10.63
CA SER A 191 -22.47 12.65 -10.65
C SER A 191 -21.94 11.43 -11.39
N LEU A 192 -22.32 10.24 -10.93
CA LEU A 192 -21.84 8.95 -11.44
C LEU A 192 -22.50 8.54 -12.77
N ASN A 193 -22.39 9.37 -13.79
CA ASN A 193 -23.02 9.14 -15.10
C ASN A 193 -22.05 8.60 -16.17
N GLY A 194 -20.79 8.34 -15.81
CA GLY A 194 -19.76 7.86 -16.74
C GLY A 194 -19.13 8.94 -17.61
N LYS A 195 -19.36 10.23 -17.32
CA LYS A 195 -18.57 11.35 -17.85
C LYS A 195 -17.77 12.07 -16.77
N ASN A 196 -18.05 11.76 -15.51
CA ASN A 196 -17.38 12.36 -14.37
C ASN A 196 -15.89 12.05 -14.35
N CYS A 197 -15.11 13.01 -13.86
CA CYS A 197 -13.72 12.77 -13.51
C CYS A 197 -13.61 11.79 -12.33
N PRO A 198 -12.44 11.14 -12.14
CA PRO A 198 -12.25 10.16 -11.08
C PRO A 198 -12.60 10.72 -9.70
N PRO A 199 -13.63 10.19 -9.02
CA PRO A 199 -13.80 10.44 -7.61
C PRO A 199 -12.90 9.50 -6.80
N VAL A 200 -12.60 9.92 -5.58
CA VAL A 200 -12.03 9.06 -4.55
C VAL A 200 -13.14 8.61 -3.61
N ARG A 201 -13.17 7.33 -3.27
CA ARG A 201 -14.07 6.77 -2.27
C ARG A 201 -13.27 6.37 -1.04
N ILE A 202 -13.74 6.81 0.12
CA ILE A 202 -13.29 6.31 1.42
C ILE A 202 -14.42 5.46 2.00
N TYR A 203 -14.11 4.23 2.39
CA TYR A 203 -15.08 3.32 3.00
C TYR A 203 -14.58 2.86 4.36
N GLY A 204 -15.36 3.16 5.40
CA GLY A 204 -15.14 2.72 6.78
C GLY A 204 -16.18 1.68 7.17
N SER A 205 -15.74 0.57 7.77
CA SER A 205 -16.61 -0.47 8.32
C SER A 205 -16.09 -0.92 9.69
N HIS A 206 -16.89 -1.76 10.38
CA HIS A 206 -16.60 -2.15 11.75
C HIS A 206 -16.39 -0.93 12.66
N CYS A 207 -17.27 0.05 12.51
CA CYS A 207 -17.32 1.27 13.28
C CYS A 207 -18.22 1.07 14.52
N SER A 208 -18.17 2.01 15.46
CA SER A 208 -19.09 2.04 16.61
C SER A 208 -20.55 2.27 16.19
N GLY A 209 -20.77 2.97 15.07
CA GLY A 209 -22.07 3.17 14.43
C GLY A 209 -22.19 2.45 13.08
N GLU A 210 -22.90 3.09 12.14
CA GLU A 210 -23.05 2.56 10.79
C GLU A 210 -21.75 2.64 9.98
N SER A 211 -21.62 1.79 8.96
CA SER A 211 -20.53 1.90 8.00
C SER A 211 -20.60 3.24 7.27
N ILE A 212 -19.44 3.82 7.02
CA ILE A 212 -19.30 5.14 6.41
C ILE A 212 -18.83 4.98 4.97
N THR A 213 -19.45 5.74 4.07
CA THR A 213 -18.96 5.90 2.69
C THR A 213 -18.88 7.38 2.38
N ILE A 214 -17.67 7.86 2.09
CA ILE A 214 -17.41 9.23 1.66
C ILE A 214 -17.03 9.18 0.19
N LEU A 215 -17.74 9.91 -0.66
CA LEU A 215 -17.40 10.08 -2.07
C LEU A 215 -16.89 11.51 -2.26
N LEU A 216 -15.62 11.62 -2.64
CA LEU A 216 -14.89 12.87 -2.77
C LEU A 216 -14.63 13.17 -4.23
N TRP A 217 -14.95 14.40 -4.62
CA TRP A 217 -14.72 14.92 -5.95
C TRP A 217 -13.49 15.81 -5.95
N ASN A 218 -12.87 15.98 -7.12
CA ASN A 218 -11.72 16.85 -7.24
C ASN A 218 -12.13 18.31 -6.97
N GLU A 219 -11.55 18.92 -5.94
CA GLU A 219 -11.69 20.34 -5.61
C GLU A 219 -10.82 21.21 -6.51
N ASN A 220 -9.84 20.61 -7.20
CA ASN A 220 -9.09 21.31 -8.21
C ASN A 220 -9.94 21.51 -9.48
N LEU A 221 -10.36 22.75 -9.71
CA LEU A 221 -11.25 23.14 -10.81
C LEU A 221 -10.52 23.41 -12.14
N TYR A 222 -9.23 23.06 -12.26
CA TYR A 222 -8.56 23.18 -13.56
C TYR A 222 -9.15 22.19 -14.58
N PRO A 223 -9.30 22.59 -15.85
CA PRO A 223 -9.79 21.71 -16.88
C PRO A 223 -8.95 20.43 -17.01
N TRP A 224 -9.63 19.29 -17.13
CA TRP A 224 -8.97 18.01 -17.35
C TRP A 224 -8.17 18.00 -18.66
N LYS A 225 -6.93 17.55 -18.60
CA LYS A 225 -6.03 17.36 -19.74
C LYS A 225 -5.98 15.88 -20.08
N SER A 226 -6.53 15.47 -21.22
CA SER A 226 -6.63 14.05 -21.60
C SER A 226 -5.29 13.32 -21.73
N ASN A 227 -4.25 14.01 -22.20
CA ASN A 227 -2.96 13.42 -22.51
C ASN A 227 -1.92 13.61 -21.39
N ASP A 228 -2.33 14.14 -20.24
CA ASP A 228 -1.44 14.53 -19.15
C ASP A 228 -1.97 14.00 -17.81
N TYR A 229 -1.12 14.02 -16.79
CA TYR A 229 -1.56 13.83 -15.42
C TYR A 229 -2.26 15.09 -14.92
N ASN A 230 -3.32 14.90 -14.14
CA ASN A 230 -4.15 15.94 -13.57
C ASN A 230 -4.10 15.84 -12.06
N ASN A 231 -4.00 16.98 -11.37
CA ASN A 231 -3.93 17.00 -9.92
C ASN A 231 -5.32 16.80 -9.34
N PHE A 232 -5.48 15.74 -8.58
CA PHE A 232 -6.62 15.52 -7.69
C PHE A 232 -6.29 16.10 -6.32
N GLN A 233 -7.23 16.83 -5.73
CA GLN A 233 -7.19 17.24 -4.34
C GLN A 233 -8.61 17.23 -3.77
N ALA A 234 -8.76 16.71 -2.56
CA ALA A 234 -9.99 16.81 -1.78
C ALA A 234 -9.65 16.70 -0.29
N ASP A 235 -10.55 17.13 0.58
CA ASP A 235 -10.43 16.84 2.01
C ASP A 235 -11.70 16.27 2.64
N PHE A 236 -11.54 15.60 3.78
CA PHE A 236 -12.65 15.08 4.57
C PHE A 236 -12.35 15.20 6.06
N SER A 237 -13.39 15.45 6.85
CA SER A 237 -13.30 15.48 8.31
C SER A 237 -13.52 14.09 8.91
N VAL A 238 -12.78 13.78 9.96
CA VAL A 238 -12.92 12.55 10.74
C VAL A 238 -13.80 12.84 11.96
N ASP A 239 -15.02 12.33 11.97
CA ASP A 239 -15.89 12.38 13.15
C ASP A 239 -15.65 11.17 14.08
N GLU A 240 -16.35 11.14 15.22
CA GLU A 240 -16.23 10.06 16.20
C GLU A 240 -16.60 8.69 15.63
N ASN A 241 -17.61 8.62 14.75
CA ASN A 241 -18.01 7.37 14.14
C ASN A 241 -16.90 6.89 13.18
N PHE A 242 -16.34 7.80 12.38
CA PHE A 242 -15.29 7.44 11.43
C PHE A 242 -13.99 7.02 12.11
N ALA A 243 -13.55 7.76 13.13
CA ALA A 243 -12.37 7.41 13.93
C ALA A 243 -12.52 6.05 14.64
N SER A 244 -13.75 5.57 14.84
CA SER A 244 -14.02 4.25 15.45
C SER A 244 -14.00 3.08 14.46
N CYS A 245 -13.90 3.33 13.15
CA CYS A 245 -13.87 2.28 12.14
C CYS A 245 -12.52 1.56 12.16
N THR A 246 -12.55 0.24 12.40
CA THR A 246 -11.33 -0.59 12.39
C THR A 246 -10.97 -1.14 11.01
N HIS A 247 -11.80 -0.85 10.00
CA HIS A 247 -11.58 -1.27 8.62
C HIS A 247 -11.83 -0.09 7.70
N VAL A 248 -10.77 0.55 7.24
CA VAL A 248 -10.85 1.72 6.37
C VAL A 248 -10.11 1.45 5.07
N SER A 249 -10.75 1.79 3.96
CA SER A 249 -10.18 1.62 2.62
C SER A 249 -10.30 2.89 1.80
N PHE A 250 -9.24 3.15 1.05
CA PHE A 250 -9.15 4.16 0.01
C PHE A 250 -9.37 3.49 -1.35
N GLY A 251 -10.13 4.11 -2.25
CA GLY A 251 -10.25 3.61 -3.61
C GLY A 251 -10.55 4.67 -4.66
N ILE A 252 -10.04 4.45 -5.87
CA ILE A 252 -10.33 5.26 -7.07
C ILE A 252 -11.21 4.41 -7.98
N ARG A 253 -12.50 4.75 -8.08
CA ARG A 253 -13.56 3.92 -8.70
C ARG A 253 -14.74 4.78 -9.12
N ASP A 254 -15.80 4.14 -9.63
CA ASP A 254 -17.03 4.81 -10.12
C ASP A 254 -16.76 5.74 -11.34
N ILE A 255 -15.87 5.28 -12.21
CA ILE A 255 -15.41 5.95 -13.43
C ILE A 255 -15.89 5.16 -14.63
N ASN A 256 -16.15 5.80 -15.77
CA ASN A 256 -16.51 5.11 -17.02
C ASN A 256 -15.63 3.88 -17.26
N LYS A 257 -16.23 2.69 -17.30
CA LYS A 257 -15.51 1.41 -17.40
C LYS A 257 -14.64 1.27 -18.65
N ASP A 258 -14.94 2.03 -19.70
CA ASP A 258 -14.21 2.00 -20.97
C ASP A 258 -12.87 2.77 -20.90
N TRP A 259 -12.63 3.47 -19.78
CA TRP A 259 -11.38 4.15 -19.49
C TRP A 259 -10.50 3.33 -18.55
N GLU A 260 -9.21 3.29 -18.85
CA GLU A 260 -8.16 2.95 -17.90
C GLU A 260 -7.88 4.15 -17.00
N VAL A 261 -7.62 3.86 -15.73
CA VAL A 261 -7.29 4.88 -14.72
C VAL A 261 -5.84 4.67 -14.33
N ILE A 262 -5.01 5.69 -14.56
CA ILE A 262 -3.63 5.71 -14.12
C ILE A 262 -3.51 6.70 -12.97
N ALA A 263 -2.91 6.27 -11.87
CA ALA A 263 -2.72 7.07 -10.68
C ALA A 263 -1.26 7.00 -10.21
N ASP A 264 -0.76 8.12 -9.70
CA ASP A 264 0.58 8.24 -9.13
C ASP A 264 0.59 9.27 -7.99
N ASN A 265 1.65 9.26 -7.17
CA ASN A 265 1.87 10.15 -6.04
C ASN A 265 0.66 10.27 -5.10
N ILE A 266 0.02 9.15 -4.78
CA ILE A 266 -1.22 9.11 -4.01
C ILE A 266 -0.92 9.36 -2.53
N ARG A 267 -1.50 10.39 -1.92
CA ARG A 267 -1.28 10.72 -0.52
C ARG A 267 -2.59 10.93 0.22
N VAL A 268 -2.66 10.40 1.43
CA VAL A 268 -3.72 10.68 2.40
C VAL A 268 -3.06 11.04 3.73
N SER A 269 -3.16 12.30 4.14
CA SER A 269 -2.43 12.83 5.29
C SER A 269 -3.24 13.86 6.06
N PRO A 270 -2.99 14.08 7.36
CA PRO A 270 -3.61 15.17 8.11
C PRO A 270 -3.37 16.52 7.43
N LYS A 271 -4.41 17.36 7.40
CA LYS A 271 -4.33 18.74 6.92
C LYS A 271 -3.47 19.53 7.89
N SER A 272 -2.32 20.02 7.43
CA SER A 272 -1.49 20.93 8.24
C SER A 272 -2.30 22.19 8.56
N LEU A 273 -2.65 22.37 9.83
CA LEU A 273 -3.29 23.60 10.32
C LEU A 273 -2.33 24.79 10.36
N PHE A 274 -1.03 24.52 10.28
CA PHE A 274 -0.03 25.57 10.16
C PHE A 274 0.12 25.94 8.68
N SER A 275 -0.27 27.17 8.34
CA SER A 275 0.22 27.82 7.12
C SER A 275 1.74 27.71 7.11
N PRO A 276 2.39 27.41 5.96
CA PRO A 276 3.84 27.45 5.86
C PRO A 276 4.26 28.81 6.39
N THR A 277 4.97 28.81 7.51
CA THR A 277 5.31 30.05 8.19
C THR A 277 6.26 30.78 7.26
N LEU A 278 5.77 31.83 6.60
CA LEU A 278 6.55 32.69 5.69
C LEU A 278 7.65 33.48 6.42
N VAL A 279 7.97 33.14 7.67
CA VAL A 279 9.11 33.73 8.36
C VAL A 279 10.34 33.21 7.63
N PRO A 280 11.06 34.08 6.89
CA PRO A 280 12.30 33.67 6.26
C PRO A 280 13.18 33.12 7.38
N THR A 281 13.65 31.88 7.23
CA THR A 281 14.69 31.34 8.09
C THR A 281 15.84 32.34 8.00
N LEU A 282 16.05 33.11 9.07
CA LEU A 282 17.22 33.97 9.16
C LEU A 282 18.42 33.07 8.89
N SER A 283 19.14 33.37 7.81
CA SER A 283 20.32 32.62 7.42
C SER A 283 21.18 32.41 8.67
N PRO A 284 21.69 31.19 8.91
CA PRO A 284 22.54 30.92 10.06
C PRO A 284 23.59 32.01 10.14
N LEU A 285 23.61 32.75 11.25
CA LEU A 285 24.68 33.70 11.52
C LEU A 285 25.97 32.90 11.39
N GLU A 286 26.80 33.22 10.39
CA GLU A 286 28.10 32.60 10.21
C GLU A 286 28.82 32.63 11.56
N HIS A 287 28.99 31.44 12.14
CA HIS A 287 29.72 31.29 13.38
C HIS A 287 31.18 31.56 13.03
N VAL A 288 31.65 32.76 13.34
CA VAL A 288 33.06 33.14 13.21
C VAL A 288 33.89 32.10 13.97
N PRO A 289 34.78 31.36 13.30
CA PRO A 289 35.61 30.36 13.97
C PRO A 289 36.47 31.06 15.01
N THR A 290 36.24 30.77 16.29
CA THR A 290 37.18 31.14 17.34
C THR A 290 38.38 30.22 17.21
N THR A 291 39.52 30.77 16.80
CA THR A 291 40.81 30.09 16.70
C THR A 291 41.20 29.51 18.06
N LEU A 292 41.11 28.18 18.20
CA LEU A 292 41.63 27.46 19.35
C LEU A 292 43.14 27.25 19.19
N THR A 293 43.90 27.85 20.10
CA THR A 293 45.34 27.63 20.27
C THR A 293 45.58 26.22 20.80
N SER A 294 46.21 25.37 19.99
CA SER A 294 46.60 24.00 20.35
C SER A 294 47.77 23.99 21.33
N ILE A 295 47.57 23.41 22.52
CA ILE A 295 48.64 23.00 23.44
C ILE A 295 48.82 21.47 23.31
N PRO A 296 50.05 20.95 23.11
CA PRO A 296 50.29 19.52 23.02
C PRO A 296 50.36 18.89 24.42
N THR A 297 49.45 17.95 24.71
CA THR A 297 49.50 17.13 25.93
C THR A 297 50.02 15.74 25.58
N ALA A 298 51.10 15.36 26.28
CA ALA A 298 51.81 14.09 26.14
C ALA A 298 50.93 12.87 26.48
N SER A 299 51.13 11.80 25.72
CA SER A 299 50.51 10.48 25.89
C SER A 299 51.01 9.76 27.15
N PRO A 300 50.14 8.99 27.84
CA PRO A 300 50.58 7.88 28.67
C PRO A 300 50.28 6.52 28.03
N VAL A 301 51.26 5.65 28.23
CA VAL A 301 51.40 4.23 27.87
C VAL A 301 50.20 3.39 28.31
N THR A 302 49.66 2.57 27.40
CA THR A 302 48.67 1.53 27.70
C THR A 302 49.34 0.17 27.79
N GLY A 303 49.32 -0.44 28.97
CA GLY A 303 49.72 -1.83 29.20
C GLY A 303 48.60 -2.80 28.79
N SER A 304 48.98 -3.93 28.20
CA SER A 304 48.10 -5.03 27.82
C SER A 304 47.63 -5.84 29.03
N PRO A 305 46.35 -6.26 29.11
CA PRO A 305 45.92 -7.29 30.02
C PRO A 305 46.01 -8.69 29.38
N THR A 306 46.70 -9.59 30.09
CA THR A 306 46.79 -11.03 29.86
C THR A 306 45.42 -11.70 30.12
N THR A 307 44.87 -12.40 29.14
CA THR A 307 43.66 -13.22 29.32
C THR A 307 44.06 -14.65 29.73
N GLN A 308 43.69 -15.05 30.95
CA GLN A 308 43.75 -16.44 31.41
C GLN A 308 42.49 -17.19 30.96
N ALA A 309 42.69 -18.42 30.46
CA ALA A 309 41.63 -19.37 30.12
C ALA A 309 41.13 -20.11 31.38
N PRO A 310 39.82 -20.32 31.57
CA PRO A 310 39.30 -21.26 32.55
C PRO A 310 39.17 -22.66 31.94
N THR A 311 39.95 -23.59 32.48
CA THR A 311 39.71 -25.04 32.44
C THR A 311 38.63 -25.40 33.46
N GLY A 312 37.59 -26.13 33.05
CA GLY A 312 36.60 -26.70 33.97
C GLY A 312 35.59 -27.64 33.27
N PRO A 313 35.02 -28.63 33.97
CA PRO A 313 35.20 -30.03 33.57
C PRO A 313 33.96 -30.74 33.01
N SER A 314 34.28 -31.83 32.31
CA SER A 314 33.44 -32.98 31.99
C SER A 314 32.58 -33.44 33.18
N MET A 315 31.27 -33.56 32.95
CA MET A 315 30.42 -34.50 33.69
C MET A 315 29.73 -35.46 32.72
N LEU A 316 29.74 -36.70 33.17
CA LEU A 316 29.27 -37.92 32.53
C LEU A 316 28.19 -38.50 33.46
N ARG A 317 27.23 -39.23 32.86
CA ARG A 317 26.13 -40.02 33.45
C ARG A 317 24.81 -39.23 33.62
N LYS A 318 23.65 -39.77 33.29
CA LYS A 318 23.21 -41.17 33.13
C LYS A 318 22.08 -41.23 32.10
#